data_AF-A0A356P6M3-F1
#
_entry.id   AF-A0A356P6M3-F1
#
_cell.length_a   1.000
_cell.length_b   1.000
_cell.length_c   1.000
_cell.angle_alpha   90.00
_cell.angle_beta   90.00
_cell.angle_gamma   90.00
#
_symmetry.space_group_name_H-M   'P 1'
#
loop_
_entity.id
_entity.type
_entity.pdbx_description
1 polymer ?
#
loop_
_entity_poly.entity_id
_entity_poly.type
_entity_poly.pdbx_seq_one_letter_code
_entity_poly.pdbx_strand_id
1 'polypeptide(L)'
;MSTDNNNKKEVTAVQNYADDLDQAPIQDSFTTLVNEDHAARIDKLVDDYKTHILTQLNAQNSRETTFSDRLADKFALFAGSWKFILIFTTFLTVWMVWNTLSLTKAAHFDIAPFILLNLILSFTAAFQAPFIIMSQNRQAIRDKHEAVVDFSINYKAELEIDDMQGHLHRLELQIAEIHQMLHKFQSKPS
;
A
#
# COMPACT_ATOMS: atom_id res chain seq x y z
N MET A 1 -8.61 72.81 26.29
CA MET A 1 -8.56 71.62 27.18
C MET A 1 -9.69 70.65 26.82
N SER A 2 -9.81 70.21 25.56
CA SER A 2 -10.98 69.44 25.06
C SER A 2 -10.65 68.29 24.10
N THR A 3 -9.38 67.91 23.95
CA THR A 3 -8.94 66.89 22.97
C THR A 3 -8.67 65.51 23.57
N ASP A 4 -8.84 65.32 24.88
CA ASP A 4 -8.48 64.07 25.58
C ASP A 4 -9.66 63.11 25.82
N ASN A 5 -10.91 63.57 25.65
CA ASN A 5 -12.11 62.77 25.98
C ASN A 5 -12.63 61.91 24.81
N ASN A 6 -12.34 62.26 23.55
CA ASN A 6 -12.82 61.49 22.40
C ASN A 6 -12.07 60.17 22.20
N ASN A 7 -10.75 60.18 22.44
CA ASN A 7 -9.91 59.00 22.23
C ASN A 7 -10.25 57.87 23.22
N LYS A 8 -10.62 58.22 24.47
CA LYS A 8 -10.98 57.23 25.49
C LYS A 8 -12.31 56.52 25.21
N LYS A 9 -13.25 57.17 24.51
CA LYS A 9 -14.55 56.60 24.15
C LYS A 9 -14.44 55.65 22.96
N GLU A 10 -13.65 55.99 21.95
CA GLU A 10 -13.40 55.10 20.81
C GLU A 10 -12.62 53.85 21.22
N VAL A 11 -11.60 53.98 22.07
CA VAL A 11 -10.82 52.83 22.55
C VAL A 11 -11.68 51.89 23.41
N THR A 12 -12.63 52.41 24.20
CA THR A 12 -13.54 51.58 24.99
C THR A 12 -14.62 50.90 24.13
N ALA A 13 -15.10 51.57 23.07
CA ALA A 13 -16.07 50.99 22.14
C ALA A 13 -15.46 49.88 21.26
N VAL A 14 -14.20 50.05 20.85
CA VAL A 14 -13.45 49.04 20.08
C VAL A 14 -13.09 47.84 20.96
N GLN A 15 -12.78 48.06 22.24
CA GLN A 15 -12.52 46.97 23.20
C GLN A 15 -13.79 46.14 23.48
N ASN A 16 -14.93 46.80 23.70
CA ASN A 16 -16.20 46.09 23.90
C ASN A 16 -16.66 45.34 22.63
N TYR A 17 -16.39 45.87 21.44
CA TYR A 17 -16.70 45.17 20.18
C TYR A 17 -15.76 43.96 19.94
N ALA A 18 -14.51 44.03 20.41
CA ALA A 18 -13.58 42.91 20.37
C ALA A 18 -13.94 41.81 21.39
N ASP A 19 -14.41 42.20 22.58
CA ASP A 19 -14.86 41.27 23.63
C ASP A 19 -16.17 40.54 23.24
N ASP A 20 -17.06 41.20 22.46
CA ASP A 20 -18.31 40.59 21.95
C ASP A 20 -18.07 39.55 20.82
N LEU A 21 -16.93 39.61 20.13
CA LEU A 21 -16.56 38.65 19.07
C LEU A 21 -16.02 37.32 19.63
N ASP A 22 -15.64 37.29 20.91
CA ASP A 22 -15.14 36.09 21.61
C ASP A 22 -16.26 35.20 22.19
N GLN A 23 -17.54 35.60 22.03
CA GLN A 23 -18.67 34.97 22.74
C GLN A 23 -19.70 34.21 21.88
N ALA A 24 -19.39 33.90 20.62
CA ALA A 24 -20.23 33.02 19.79
C ALA A 24 -19.53 31.69 19.45
N PRO A 25 -20.15 30.51 19.71
CA PRO A 25 -19.56 29.20 19.44
C PRO A 25 -19.72 28.83 17.96
N ILE A 26 -19.15 29.62 17.06
CA ILE A 26 -19.13 29.31 15.62
C ILE A 26 -17.98 28.35 15.29
N GLN A 27 -16.89 28.39 16.06
CA GLN A 27 -15.72 27.54 15.84
C GLN A 27 -15.99 26.07 16.17
N ASP A 28 -16.71 25.81 17.27
CA ASP A 28 -16.94 24.46 17.80
C ASP A 28 -17.99 23.68 16.98
N SER A 29 -18.94 24.37 16.35
CA SER A 29 -19.93 23.76 15.46
C SER A 29 -19.34 23.38 14.10
N PHE A 30 -18.42 24.16 13.55
CA PHE A 30 -17.73 23.81 12.29
C PHE A 30 -16.75 22.66 12.47
N THR A 31 -15.98 22.63 13.56
CA THR A 31 -15.03 21.54 13.85
C THR A 31 -15.74 20.22 14.15
N THR A 32 -16.88 20.25 14.87
CA THR A 32 -17.65 19.04 15.20
C THR A 32 -18.36 18.46 13.97
N LEU A 33 -18.93 19.30 13.09
CA LEU A 33 -19.60 18.86 11.86
C LEU A 33 -18.62 18.35 10.79
N VAL A 34 -17.42 18.93 10.71
CA VAL A 34 -16.36 18.46 9.80
C VAL A 34 -15.83 17.10 10.28
N ASN A 35 -15.65 16.88 11.58
CA ASN A 35 -15.02 15.67 12.09
C ASN A 35 -15.92 14.42 11.97
N GLU A 36 -17.22 14.53 12.29
CA GLU A 36 -18.16 13.40 12.14
C GLU A 36 -18.39 13.02 10.66
N ASP A 37 -18.53 14.00 9.76
CA ASP A 37 -18.79 13.74 8.34
C ASP A 37 -17.55 13.15 7.63
N HIS A 38 -16.34 13.55 8.04
CA HIS A 38 -15.09 12.97 7.55
C HIS A 38 -14.85 11.58 8.11
N ALA A 39 -15.07 11.35 9.41
CA ALA A 39 -14.97 10.03 10.02
C ALA A 39 -15.93 9.03 9.37
N ALA A 40 -17.20 9.42 9.16
CA ALA A 40 -18.21 8.59 8.49
C ALA A 40 -17.89 8.33 7.01
N ARG A 41 -17.25 9.29 6.32
CA ARG A 41 -16.76 9.08 4.95
C ARG A 41 -15.59 8.11 4.87
N ILE A 42 -14.64 8.22 5.79
CA ILE A 42 -13.48 7.33 5.83
C ILE A 42 -13.92 5.91 6.19
N ASP A 43 -14.87 5.76 7.11
CA ASP A 43 -15.41 4.45 7.46
C ASP A 43 -16.16 3.82 6.28
N LYS A 44 -16.95 4.62 5.54
CA LYS A 44 -17.54 4.18 4.26
C LYS A 44 -16.51 3.83 3.20
N LEU A 45 -15.40 4.57 3.10
CA LEU A 45 -14.33 4.26 2.15
C LEU A 45 -13.61 2.98 2.53
N VAL A 46 -13.32 2.76 3.81
CA VAL A 46 -12.70 1.52 4.31
C VAL A 46 -13.63 0.34 4.09
N ASP A 47 -14.93 0.49 4.36
CA ASP A 47 -15.91 -0.59 4.19
C ASP A 47 -16.19 -0.88 2.71
N ASP A 48 -16.27 0.15 1.87
CA ASP A 48 -16.37 0.00 0.41
C ASP A 48 -15.11 -0.65 -0.17
N TYR A 49 -13.92 -0.28 0.33
CA TYR A 49 -12.66 -0.88 -0.08
C TYR A 49 -12.54 -2.34 0.39
N LYS A 50 -12.94 -2.65 1.63
CA LYS A 50 -12.98 -4.03 2.17
C LYS A 50 -13.93 -4.90 1.36
N THR A 51 -15.10 -4.36 1.02
CA THR A 51 -16.08 -5.05 0.17
C THR A 51 -15.53 -5.26 -1.22
N HIS A 52 -14.89 -4.25 -1.84
CA HIS A 52 -14.29 -4.36 -3.16
C HIS A 52 -13.09 -5.32 -3.21
N ILE A 53 -12.20 -5.32 -2.20
CA ILE A 53 -11.05 -6.24 -2.10
C ILE A 53 -11.55 -7.68 -1.97
N LEU A 54 -12.52 -7.95 -1.08
CA LEU A 54 -13.07 -9.29 -0.90
C LEU A 54 -13.82 -9.77 -2.15
N THR A 55 -14.52 -8.86 -2.83
CA THR A 55 -15.22 -9.18 -4.07
C THR A 55 -14.25 -9.41 -5.23
N GLN A 56 -13.16 -8.64 -5.32
CA GLN A 56 -12.12 -8.83 -6.35
C GLN A 56 -11.22 -10.04 -6.08
N LEU A 57 -10.90 -10.33 -4.81
CA LEU A 57 -10.24 -11.57 -4.42
C LEU A 57 -11.11 -12.78 -4.78
N ASN A 58 -12.40 -12.76 -4.42
CA ASN A 58 -13.31 -13.84 -4.77
C ASN A 58 -13.59 -13.91 -6.28
N ALA A 59 -13.67 -12.78 -7.00
CA ALA A 59 -13.88 -12.75 -8.45
C ALA A 59 -12.63 -13.16 -9.25
N GLN A 60 -11.41 -12.84 -8.77
CA GLN A 60 -10.16 -13.40 -9.29
C GLN A 60 -10.10 -14.91 -9.02
N ASN A 61 -10.38 -15.35 -7.79
CA ASN A 61 -10.42 -16.79 -7.45
C ASN A 61 -11.47 -17.55 -8.29
N SER A 62 -12.59 -16.91 -8.62
CA SER A 62 -13.66 -17.48 -9.46
C SER A 62 -13.34 -17.48 -10.96
N ARG A 63 -12.35 -16.69 -11.41
CA ARG A 63 -11.84 -16.71 -12.80
C ARG A 63 -10.55 -17.52 -12.96
N GLU A 64 -9.85 -17.87 -11.87
CA GLU A 64 -8.56 -18.59 -11.86
C GLU A 64 -8.66 -20.13 -11.81
N THR A 65 -9.74 -20.73 -12.31
CA THR A 65 -9.77 -22.18 -12.57
C THR A 65 -9.75 -22.53 -14.05
N THR A 66 -9.16 -21.69 -14.90
CA THR A 66 -8.77 -22.14 -16.23
C THR A 66 -7.55 -23.06 -16.07
N PHE A 67 -7.69 -24.32 -16.48
CA PHE A 67 -6.64 -25.34 -16.38
C PHE A 67 -5.30 -24.89 -17.00
N SER A 68 -5.36 -23.99 -17.99
CA SER A 68 -4.23 -23.34 -18.64
C SER A 68 -3.39 -22.47 -17.69
N ASP A 69 -4.02 -21.70 -16.80
CA ASP A 69 -3.31 -20.76 -15.93
C ASP A 69 -2.57 -21.51 -14.83
N ARG A 70 -3.19 -22.57 -14.29
CA ARG A 70 -2.54 -23.48 -13.32
C ARG A 70 -1.39 -24.26 -13.94
N LEU A 71 -1.47 -24.61 -15.23
CA LEU A 71 -0.35 -25.22 -15.95
C LEU A 71 0.76 -24.20 -16.18
N ALA A 72 0.43 -23.00 -16.66
CA ALA A 72 1.40 -21.93 -16.89
C ALA A 72 2.15 -21.55 -15.62
N ASP A 73 1.46 -21.42 -14.48
CA ASP A 73 2.09 -21.15 -13.18
C ASP A 73 3.04 -22.28 -12.74
N LYS A 74 2.64 -23.54 -12.93
CA LYS A 74 3.52 -24.70 -12.63
C LYS A 74 4.73 -24.75 -13.54
N PHE A 75 4.55 -24.48 -14.83
CA PHE A 75 5.66 -24.42 -15.79
C PHE A 75 6.59 -23.25 -15.52
N ALA A 76 6.09 -22.08 -15.15
CA ALA A 76 6.90 -20.91 -14.79
C ALA A 76 7.75 -21.18 -13.54
N LEU A 77 7.15 -21.78 -12.50
CA LEU A 77 7.86 -22.18 -11.29
C LEU A 77 8.90 -23.29 -11.55
N PHE A 78 8.58 -24.23 -12.45
CA PHE A 78 9.48 -25.32 -12.83
C PHE A 78 10.65 -24.83 -13.68
N ALA A 79 10.39 -24.01 -14.70
CA ALA A 79 11.41 -23.45 -15.60
C ALA A 79 12.37 -22.48 -14.88
N GLY A 80 11.91 -21.80 -13.81
CA GLY A 80 12.74 -20.94 -12.98
C GLY A 80 13.60 -21.67 -11.94
N SER A 81 13.52 -23.01 -11.84
CA SER A 81 14.26 -23.76 -10.83
C SER A 81 15.67 -24.13 -11.27
N TRP A 82 16.64 -23.98 -10.36
CA TRP A 82 18.03 -24.44 -10.55
C TRP A 82 18.13 -25.94 -10.92
N LYS A 83 17.20 -26.77 -10.41
CA LYS A 83 17.16 -28.20 -10.73
C LYS A 83 16.75 -28.48 -12.18
N PHE A 84 15.88 -27.65 -12.76
CA PHE A 84 15.46 -27.78 -14.15
C PHE A 84 16.63 -27.52 -15.10
N ILE A 85 17.42 -26.47 -14.85
CA ILE A 85 18.62 -26.14 -15.63
C ILE A 85 19.58 -27.34 -15.66
N LEU A 86 19.86 -27.94 -14.50
CA LEU A 86 20.75 -29.10 -14.41
C LEU A 86 20.24 -30.32 -15.19
N ILE A 87 18.95 -30.63 -15.08
CA ILE A 87 18.33 -31.76 -15.81
C ILE A 87 18.37 -31.51 -17.31
N PHE A 88 17.99 -30.30 -17.75
CA PHE A 88 17.95 -29.91 -19.15
C PHE A 88 19.35 -29.93 -19.79
N THR A 89 20.35 -29.36 -19.11
CA THR A 89 21.75 -29.41 -19.56
C THR A 89 22.26 -30.85 -19.62
N THR A 90 21.99 -31.67 -18.61
CA THR A 90 22.42 -33.09 -18.60
C THR A 90 21.77 -33.85 -19.76
N PHE A 91 20.47 -33.64 -20.01
CA PHE A 91 19.76 -34.23 -21.13
C PHE A 91 20.38 -33.84 -22.49
N LEU A 92 20.68 -32.55 -22.70
CA LEU A 92 21.35 -32.08 -23.91
C LEU A 92 22.74 -32.70 -24.08
N THR A 93 23.53 -32.78 -23.01
CA THR A 93 24.85 -33.40 -23.03
C THR A 93 24.76 -34.89 -23.37
N VAL A 94 23.83 -35.63 -22.75
CA VAL A 94 23.60 -37.04 -23.05
C VAL A 94 23.15 -37.23 -24.49
N TRP A 95 22.24 -36.38 -24.99
CA TRP A 95 21.77 -36.42 -26.38
C TRP A 95 22.90 -36.17 -27.39
N MET A 96 23.76 -35.19 -27.12
CA MET A 96 24.92 -34.87 -27.94
C MET A 96 25.94 -36.01 -27.95
N VAL A 97 26.22 -36.61 -26.79
CA VAL A 97 27.11 -37.77 -26.66
C VAL A 97 26.54 -38.98 -27.39
N TRP A 98 25.24 -39.26 -27.24
CA TRP A 98 24.55 -40.36 -27.91
C TRP A 98 24.58 -40.23 -29.44
N ASN A 99 24.39 -39.01 -29.98
CA ASN A 99 24.47 -38.76 -31.43
C ASN A 99 25.91 -38.68 -31.96
N THR A 100 26.89 -38.34 -31.11
CA THR A 100 28.32 -38.25 -31.49
C THR A 100 29.04 -39.61 -31.42
N LEU A 101 28.56 -40.54 -30.59
CA LEU A 101 29.13 -41.88 -30.48
C LEU A 101 28.98 -42.63 -31.81
N SER A 102 30.13 -42.99 -32.39
CA SER A 102 30.27 -43.60 -33.72
C SER A 102 29.58 -44.97 -33.91
N LEU A 103 28.86 -45.49 -32.91
CA LEU A 103 28.15 -46.78 -32.94
C LEU A 103 26.88 -46.76 -33.81
N THR A 104 26.33 -45.57 -34.10
CA THR A 104 25.09 -45.36 -34.87
C THR A 104 25.33 -44.69 -36.23
N LYS A 105 26.53 -44.83 -36.81
CA LYS A 105 26.86 -44.27 -38.14
C LYS A 105 25.95 -44.75 -39.29
N ALA A 106 25.25 -45.87 -39.14
CA ALA A 106 24.31 -46.39 -40.14
C ALA A 106 22.90 -45.75 -40.06
N ALA A 107 22.55 -45.12 -38.94
CA ALA A 107 21.27 -44.45 -38.72
C ALA A 107 21.56 -43.02 -38.24
N HIS A 108 22.09 -42.20 -39.14
CA HIS A 108 22.34 -40.78 -38.91
C HIS A 108 21.01 -40.04 -38.75
N PHE A 109 20.52 -39.97 -37.51
CA PHE A 109 19.29 -39.26 -37.19
C PHE A 109 19.52 -37.74 -37.05
N ASP A 110 20.75 -37.30 -36.74
CA ASP A 110 21.15 -35.88 -36.68
C ASP A 110 22.64 -35.65 -37.04
N ILE A 111 22.94 -35.33 -38.31
CA ILE A 111 24.31 -35.06 -38.82
C ILE A 111 24.76 -33.66 -38.39
N ALA A 112 26.04 -33.49 -38.07
CA ALA A 112 26.61 -32.16 -37.79
C ALA A 112 26.27 -31.19 -38.95
N PRO A 113 25.59 -30.06 -38.69
CA PRO A 113 25.50 -29.34 -37.42
C PRO A 113 24.12 -29.48 -36.72
N PHE A 114 23.82 -30.65 -36.15
CA PHE A 114 22.69 -30.94 -35.25
C PHE A 114 21.39 -30.12 -35.51
N ILE A 115 20.80 -30.27 -36.70
CA ILE A 115 19.70 -29.42 -37.18
C ILE A 115 18.48 -29.49 -36.26
N LEU A 116 18.19 -30.68 -35.70
CA LEU A 116 17.05 -30.89 -34.82
C LEU A 116 17.26 -30.25 -33.45
N LEU A 117 18.47 -30.38 -32.88
CA LEU A 117 18.82 -29.74 -31.62
C LEU A 117 18.78 -28.22 -31.75
N ASN A 118 19.28 -27.69 -32.87
CA ASN A 118 19.28 -26.27 -33.14
C ASN A 118 17.86 -25.71 -33.33
N LEU A 119 16.96 -26.48 -33.97
CA LEU A 119 15.55 -26.13 -34.11
C LEU A 119 14.84 -26.08 -32.74
N ILE A 120 15.03 -27.11 -31.90
CA ILE A 120 14.40 -27.19 -30.58
C ILE A 120 14.90 -26.05 -29.67
N LEU A 121 16.21 -25.75 -29.71
CA LEU A 121 16.80 -24.69 -28.90
C LEU A 121 16.29 -23.31 -29.33
N SER A 122 16.22 -23.06 -30.63
CA SER A 122 15.69 -21.81 -31.19
C SER A 122 14.22 -21.60 -30.85
N PHE A 123 13.41 -22.65 -30.96
CA PHE A 123 12.02 -22.64 -30.51
C PHE A 123 11.91 -22.33 -29.01
N THR A 124 12.67 -23.05 -28.17
CA THR A 124 12.67 -22.84 -26.72
C THR A 124 13.01 -21.40 -26.34
N ALA A 125 14.03 -20.82 -26.98
CA ALA A 125 14.45 -19.44 -26.75
C ALA A 125 13.36 -18.42 -27.16
N ALA A 126 12.62 -18.68 -28.24
CA ALA A 126 11.53 -17.82 -28.69
C ALA A 126 10.38 -17.73 -27.67
N PHE A 127 10.08 -18.83 -26.97
CA PHE A 127 9.02 -18.86 -25.94
C PHE A 127 9.47 -18.32 -24.58
N GLN A 128 10.78 -18.22 -24.33
CA GLN A 128 11.33 -17.79 -23.05
C GLN A 128 10.94 -16.34 -22.71
N ALA A 129 11.05 -15.41 -23.66
CA ALA A 129 10.77 -13.99 -23.39
C ALA A 129 9.29 -13.71 -23.04
N PRO A 130 8.28 -14.23 -23.76
CA PRO A 130 6.88 -14.09 -23.37
C PRO A 130 6.57 -14.66 -21.98
N PHE A 131 7.12 -15.84 -21.64
CA PHE A 131 6.88 -16.44 -20.32
C PHE A 131 7.50 -15.62 -19.19
N ILE A 132 8.72 -15.11 -19.39
CA ILE A 132 9.37 -14.23 -18.43
C ILE A 132 8.52 -12.96 -18.25
N ILE A 133 8.15 -12.28 -19.34
CA ILE A 133 7.38 -11.02 -19.28
C ILE A 133 6.00 -11.23 -18.65
N MET A 134 5.30 -12.34 -18.96
CA MET A 134 4.02 -12.65 -18.34
C MET A 134 4.16 -12.93 -16.83
N SER A 135 5.17 -13.70 -16.44
CA SER A 135 5.43 -14.01 -15.02
C SER A 135 5.82 -12.75 -14.22
N GLN A 136 6.56 -11.84 -14.84
CA GLN A 136 6.95 -10.55 -14.27
C GLN A 136 5.75 -9.60 -14.19
N ASN A 137 4.93 -9.51 -15.24
CA ASN A 137 3.72 -8.68 -15.25
C ASN A 137 2.75 -9.10 -14.13
N ARG A 138 2.59 -10.41 -13.89
CA ARG A 138 1.75 -10.92 -12.80
C ARG A 138 2.33 -10.61 -11.41
N GLN A 139 3.65 -10.62 -11.25
CA GLN A 139 4.31 -10.19 -10.01
C GLN A 139 4.12 -8.69 -9.77
N ALA A 140 4.41 -7.86 -10.78
CA ALA A 140 4.28 -6.41 -10.68
C ALA A 140 2.86 -5.94 -10.31
N ILE A 141 1.82 -6.64 -10.78
CA ILE A 141 0.43 -6.36 -10.40
C ILE A 141 0.20 -6.65 -8.92
N ARG A 142 0.73 -7.77 -8.40
CA ARG A 142 0.63 -8.10 -6.97
C ARG A 142 1.41 -7.10 -6.10
N ASP A 143 2.64 -6.80 -6.49
CA ASP A 143 3.50 -5.87 -5.76
C ASP A 143 2.87 -4.46 -5.69
N LYS A 144 2.27 -4.00 -6.79
CA LYS A 144 1.53 -2.73 -6.82
C LYS A 144 0.33 -2.74 -5.86
N HIS A 145 -0.41 -3.84 -5.82
CA HIS A 145 -1.54 -3.98 -4.91
C HIS A 145 -1.09 -3.97 -3.45
N GLU A 146 -0.05 -4.71 -3.11
CA GLU A 146 0.55 -4.75 -1.77
C GLU A 146 1.04 -3.36 -1.34
N ALA A 147 1.71 -2.62 -2.23
CA ALA A 147 2.16 -1.26 -1.97
C ALA A 147 1.01 -0.28 -1.65
N VAL A 148 -0.13 -0.40 -2.35
CA VAL A 148 -1.30 0.44 -2.08
C VAL A 148 -1.91 0.12 -0.72
N VAL A 149 -1.99 -1.18 -0.37
CA VAL A 149 -2.48 -1.61 0.94
C VAL A 149 -1.57 -1.10 2.06
N ASP A 150 -0.26 -1.28 1.92
CA ASP A 150 0.73 -0.82 2.90
C ASP A 150 0.65 0.71 3.11
N PHE A 151 0.55 1.48 2.02
CA PHE A 151 0.32 2.92 2.08
C PHE A 151 -0.95 3.29 2.87
N SER A 152 -2.07 2.59 2.62
CA SER A 152 -3.33 2.86 3.31
C SER A 152 -3.28 2.56 4.81
N ILE A 153 -2.57 1.50 5.21
CA ILE A 153 -2.38 1.14 6.62
C ILE A 153 -1.52 2.20 7.31
N ASN A 154 -0.41 2.58 6.68
CA ASN A 154 0.49 3.58 7.24
C ASN A 154 -0.20 4.94 7.40
N TYR A 155 -0.96 5.36 6.38
CA TYR A 155 -1.75 6.59 6.45
C TYR A 155 -2.79 6.56 7.59
N LYS A 156 -3.48 5.43 7.79
CA LYS A 156 -4.41 5.28 8.92
C LYS A 156 -3.70 5.33 10.28
N ALA A 157 -2.54 4.70 10.39
CA ALA A 157 -1.74 4.76 11.61
C ALA A 157 -1.28 6.20 11.93
N GLU A 158 -0.92 6.98 10.91
CA GLU A 158 -0.56 8.40 11.06
C GLU A 158 -1.73 9.23 11.61
N LEU A 159 -2.94 9.04 11.05
CA LEU A 159 -4.15 9.70 11.56
C LEU A 159 -4.48 9.31 13.01
N GLU A 160 -4.33 8.03 13.37
CA GLU A 160 -4.56 7.56 14.73
C GLU A 160 -3.53 8.13 15.72
N ILE A 161 -2.28 8.32 15.29
CA ILE A 161 -1.24 8.99 16.09
C ILE A 161 -1.61 10.47 16.32
N ASP A 162 -2.08 11.17 15.28
CA ASP A 162 -2.51 12.57 15.39
C ASP A 162 -3.69 12.72 16.38
N ASP A 163 -4.67 11.82 16.30
CA ASP A 163 -5.79 11.79 17.25
C ASP A 163 -5.32 11.52 18.70
N MET A 164 -4.42 10.55 18.89
CA MET A 164 -3.82 10.29 20.20
C MET A 164 -3.05 11.50 20.74
N GLN A 165 -2.31 12.23 19.89
CA GLN A 165 -1.62 13.46 20.27
C GLN A 165 -2.61 14.55 20.71
N GLY A 166 -3.73 14.69 20.00
CA GLY A 166 -4.81 15.59 20.39
C GLY A 166 -5.39 15.25 21.77
N HIS A 167 -5.62 13.96 22.04
CA HIS A 167 -6.07 13.49 23.35
C HIS A 167 -5.03 13.76 24.45
N LEU A 168 -3.75 13.51 24.20
CA LEU A 168 -2.67 13.79 25.14
C LEU A 168 -2.58 15.28 25.48
N HIS A 169 -2.64 16.16 24.47
CA HIS A 169 -2.59 17.60 24.70
C HIS A 169 -3.78 18.10 25.53
N ARG A 170 -4.98 17.54 25.30
CA ARG A 170 -6.16 17.85 26.11
C ARG A 170 -5.99 17.42 27.57
N LEU A 171 -5.38 16.25 27.82
CA LEU A 171 -5.06 15.81 29.17
C LEU A 171 -4.02 16.70 29.85
N GLU A 172 -2.99 17.15 29.12
CA GLU A 172 -2.00 18.10 29.64
C GLU A 172 -2.65 19.41 30.09
N LEU A 173 -3.59 19.95 29.29
CA LEU A 173 -4.34 21.15 29.64
C LEU A 173 -5.20 20.95 30.90
N GLN A 174 -5.91 19.81 31.03
CA GLN A 174 -6.70 19.49 32.22
C GLN A 174 -5.83 19.38 33.48
N ILE A 175 -4.65 18.74 33.36
CA ILE A 175 -3.70 18.63 34.48
C ILE A 175 -3.19 20.01 34.91
N ALA A 176 -2.86 20.87 33.95
CA ALA A 176 -2.42 22.23 34.22
C ALA A 176 -3.50 23.05 34.96
N GLU A 177 -4.76 22.92 34.54
CA GLU A 177 -5.90 23.58 35.19
C GLU A 177 -6.09 23.10 36.63
N ILE A 178 -6.09 21.78 36.87
CA ILE A 178 -6.20 21.19 38.21
C ILE A 178 -5.07 21.67 39.12
N HIS A 179 -3.84 21.70 38.60
CA HIS A 179 -2.68 22.20 39.34
C HIS A 179 -2.87 23.67 39.75
N GLN A 180 -3.42 24.50 38.87
CA GLN A 180 -3.72 25.90 39.17
C GLN A 180 -4.84 26.05 40.21
N MET A 181 -5.89 25.22 40.14
CA MET A 181 -6.96 25.19 41.15
C MET A 181 -6.42 24.81 42.54
N LEU A 182 -5.58 23.77 42.63
CA LEU A 182 -4.94 23.36 43.88
C LEU A 182 -4.09 24.48 44.48
N HIS A 183 -3.32 25.19 43.66
CA HIS A 183 -2.50 26.30 44.12
C HIS A 183 -3.35 27.47 44.66
N LYS A 184 -4.51 27.75 44.04
CA LYS A 184 -5.48 28.75 44.52
C LYS A 184 -6.10 28.37 45.87
N PHE A 185 -6.40 27.09 46.08
CA PHE A 185 -6.95 26.62 47.36
C PHE A 185 -5.92 26.66 48.49
N GLN A 186 -4.65 26.38 48.22
CA GLN A 186 -3.58 26.47 49.22
C GLN A 186 -3.18 27.92 49.54
N SER A 187 -3.40 28.87 48.63
CA SER A 187 -3.02 30.28 48.83
C SER A 187 -4.08 31.14 49.56
N LYS A 188 -5.22 30.57 49.98
CA LYS A 188 -6.24 31.31 50.74
C LYS A 188 -5.98 31.14 52.25
N PRO A 189 -5.39 32.14 52.94
CA PRO A 189 -5.20 32.05 54.38
C PRO A 189 -6.56 32.09 55.09
N SER A 190 -6.67 31.29 56.17
CA SER A 190 -7.81 31.29 57.10
C SER A 190 -7.95 32.64 57.82
#